data_AF-A0A4S2HCB8-F1
#
_entry.id   AF-A0A4S2HCB8-F1
#
_cell.length_a   1.000
_cell.length_b   1.000
_cell.length_c   1.000
_cell.angle_alpha   90.00
_cell.angle_beta   90.00
_cell.angle_gamma   90.00
#
_symmetry.space_group_name_H-M   'P 1'
#
loop_
_entity.id
_entity.type
_entity.pdbx_description
1 polymer ?
#
loop_
_entity_poly.entity_id
_entity_poly.type
_entity_poly.pdbx_seq_one_letter_code
_entity_poly.pdbx_strand_id
1 'polypeptide(L)' 'MTLPQSQLYMESDYYNLPEDVREYWIVNPMAQSVYVYYLDEEQFETTAYTFQDQIKTMIYEDLYIDFKQLEL' A
#
# COMPACT_ATOMS: atom_id res chain seq x y z
N MET A 1 -17.89 6.78 16.57
CA MET A 1 -16.90 6.91 15.47
C MET A 1 -15.56 6.61 16.09
N THR A 2 -15.05 5.40 15.89
CA THR A 2 -13.82 4.93 16.55
C THR A 2 -12.65 5.31 15.65
N LEU A 3 -11.69 6.06 16.19
CA LEU A 3 -10.42 6.33 15.51
C LEU A 3 -9.78 4.98 15.12
N PRO A 4 -9.24 4.83 13.90
CA PRO A 4 -8.57 3.59 13.51
C PRO A 4 -7.39 3.41 14.47
N GLN A 5 -7.47 2.37 15.29
CA GLN A 5 -6.34 1.97 16.10
C GLN A 5 -5.20 1.63 15.15
N SER A 6 -3.97 2.06 15.48
CA SER A 6 -2.76 1.68 14.77
C SER A 6 -2.70 0.17 14.64
N GLN A 7 -3.12 -0.35 13.48
CA GLN A 7 -3.12 -1.78 13.22
C GLN A 7 -1.67 -2.19 13.01
N LEU A 8 -1.14 -2.94 13.97
CA LEU A 8 0.13 -3.63 13.79
C LEU A 8 -0.09 -4.71 12.74
N TYR A 9 0.27 -4.42 11.51
CA TYR A 9 0.17 -5.36 10.40
C TYR A 9 1.25 -6.44 10.56
N MET A 10 0.80 -7.67 10.82
CA MET A 10 1.63 -8.86 11.01
C MET A 10 1.59 -9.73 9.75
N GLU A 11 2.56 -10.64 9.58
CA GLU A 11 2.56 -11.58 8.44
C GLU A 11 1.26 -12.39 8.35
N SER A 12 0.56 -12.62 9.46
CA SER A 12 -0.76 -13.27 9.47
C SER A 12 -1.87 -12.47 8.79
N ASP A 13 -1.79 -11.14 8.76
CA ASP A 13 -2.79 -10.30 8.10
C ASP A 13 -2.68 -10.44 6.58
N TYR A 14 -1.47 -10.67 6.07
CA TYR A 14 -1.21 -10.94 4.66
C TYR A 14 -1.91 -12.21 4.18
N TYR A 15 -1.84 -13.31 4.94
CA TYR A 15 -2.51 -14.57 4.60
C TYR A 15 -4.05 -14.51 4.75
N ASN A 16 -4.58 -13.48 5.38
CA ASN A 16 -6.01 -13.26 5.56
C ASN A 16 -6.57 -12.18 4.61
N LEU A 17 -5.78 -11.70 3.65
CA LEU A 17 -6.30 -10.81 2.64
C LEU A 17 -7.39 -11.54 1.83
N PRO A 18 -8.53 -10.88 1.56
CA PRO A 18 -9.53 -11.41 0.64
C PRO A 18 -8.91 -11.77 -0.71
N GLU A 19 -9.38 -12.86 -1.34
CA GLU A 19 -8.85 -13.37 -2.62
C GLU A 19 -9.00 -12.35 -3.78
N ASP A 20 -9.83 -11.32 -3.63
CA ASP A 20 -10.04 -10.26 -4.61
C ASP A 20 -9.12 -9.04 -4.44
N VAL A 21 -8.25 -9.02 -3.43
CA VAL A 21 -7.25 -7.97 -3.25
C VAL A 21 -6.10 -8.17 -4.23
N ARG A 22 -5.97 -7.25 -5.18
CA ARG A 22 -4.90 -7.25 -6.19
C ARG A 22 -3.70 -6.38 -5.84
N GLU A 23 -3.88 -5.45 -4.90
CA GLU A 23 -2.82 -4.55 -4.44
C GLU A 23 -2.99 -4.23 -2.96
N TYR A 24 -1.88 -4.22 -2.23
CA TYR A 24 -1.85 -3.88 -0.81
C TYR A 24 -0.74 -2.86 -0.51
N TRP A 25 -1.10 -1.77 0.17
CA TRP A 25 -0.24 -0.60 0.35
C TRP A 25 0.03 -0.32 1.83
N ILE A 26 1.29 -0.31 2.23
CA ILE A 26 1.74 0.08 3.57
C ILE A 26 2.40 1.44 3.48
N VAL A 27 1.74 2.46 4.02
CA VAL A 27 2.27 3.82 4.11
C VAL A 27 2.84 4.02 5.50
N ASN A 28 4.13 4.32 5.61
CA ASN A 28 4.79 4.71 6.85
C ASN A 28 5.18 6.18 6.78
N PRO A 29 4.39 7.08 7.38
CA PRO A 29 4.69 8.49 7.31
C PRO A 29 5.85 8.96 8.18
N MET A 30 6.14 8.24 9.27
CA MET A 30 7.29 8.55 10.12
C MET A 30 8.61 8.33 9.36
N ALA A 31 8.65 7.30 8.50
CA ALA A 31 9.79 6.99 7.63
C ALA A 31 9.68 7.60 6.22
N GLN A 32 8.56 8.26 5.90
CA GLN A 32 8.22 8.76 4.57
C GLN A 32 8.39 7.69 3.46
N SER A 33 8.03 6.44 3.78
CA SER A 33 8.14 5.30 2.87
C SER A 33 6.78 4.69 2.57
N VAL A 34 6.66 4.12 1.38
CA VAL A 34 5.48 3.40 0.90
C VAL A 34 5.93 2.06 0.37
N TYR A 35 5.28 0.98 0.81
CA TYR A 35 5.51 -0.37 0.28
C TYR A 35 4.24 -0.83 -0.42
N VAL A 36 4.37 -1.23 -1.68
CA VAL A 36 3.26 -1.74 -2.49
C VAL A 36 3.51 -3.21 -2.80
N TYR A 37 2.56 -4.04 -2.41
CA TYR A 37 2.52 -5.46 -2.73
C TYR A 37 1.53 -5.66 -3.86
N TYR A 38 2.02 -6.13 -5.00
CA TYR A 38 1.21 -6.51 -6.14
C TYR A 38 0.86 -7.99 -6.00
N LEU A 39 -0.44 -8.27 -5.89
CA LEU A 39 -1.02 -9.57 -5.62
C LEU A 39 -1.74 -10.06 -6.88
N ASP A 40 -0.99 -10.32 -7.94
CA ASP A 40 -1.55 -10.95 -9.14
C ASP A 40 -1.41 -12.48 -9.03
N GLU A 41 -2.34 -13.23 -9.62
CA GLU A 41 -2.36 -14.70 -9.57
C GLU A 41 -1.05 -15.32 -10.10
N GLU A 42 -0.37 -14.64 -11.02
CA GLU A 42 0.87 -15.12 -11.64
C GLU A 42 2.14 -14.50 -11.05
N GLN A 43 2.06 -13.31 -10.45
CA GLN A 43 3.22 -12.57 -9.98
C GLN A 43 2.97 -11.85 -8.65
N PHE A 44 3.76 -12.25 -7.65
CA PHE A 44 3.84 -11.57 -6.37
C PHE A 44 5.12 -10.71 -6.33
N GLU A 45 4.95 -9.39 -6.39
CA GLU A 45 6.05 -8.43 -6.33
C GLU A 45 5.84 -7.42 -5.19
N THR A 46 6.95 -6.97 -4.59
CA THR A 46 6.94 -5.86 -3.65
C THR A 46 7.85 -4.75 -4.13
N THR A 47 7.34 -3.53 -4.18
CA THR A 47 8.12 -2.34 -4.54
C THR A 47 8.08 -1.31 -3.42
N ALA A 48 9.24 -0.74 -3.10
CA ALA A 48 9.37 0.33 -2.13
C ALA A 48 9.48 1.68 -2.84
N TYR A 49 8.76 2.67 -2.34
CA TYR A 49 8.72 4.04 -2.83
C TYR A 49 8.89 5.02 -1.66
N THR A 50 9.13 6.27 -2.00
CA THR A 50 9.24 7.41 -1.09
C THR A 50 8.08 8.38 -1.31
N PHE A 51 7.90 9.33 -0.39
CA PHE A 51 6.87 10.36 -0.53
C PHE A 51 7.13 11.35 -1.67
N GLN A 52 8.32 11.32 -2.30
CA GLN A 52 8.63 12.14 -3.47
C GLN A 52 8.16 11.49 -4.77
N ASP A 53 7.87 10.18 -4.73
CA ASP A 53 7.44 9.41 -5.89
C ASP A 53 5.95 9.60 -6.16
N GLN A 54 5.60 9.61 -7.44
CA GLN A 54 4.22 9.47 -7.89
C GLN A 54 4.04 8.01 -8.33
N ILE A 55 3.20 7.28 -7.61
CA ILE A 55 3.08 5.83 -7.76
C ILE A 55 1.83 5.53 -8.59
N LYS A 56 2.00 4.83 -9.71
CA LYS A 56 0.90 4.38 -10.56
C LYS A 56 0.30 3.10 -9.97
N THR A 57 -1.03 3.03 -9.86
CA THR A 57 -1.69 1.76 -9.53
C THR A 57 -1.69 0.84 -10.75
N MET A 58 -1.51 -0.46 -10.57
CA MET A 58 -1.69 -1.46 -11.63
C MET A 58 -3.17 -1.84 -11.84
N ILE A 59 -4.02 -1.69 -10.82
CA ILE A 59 -5.45 -2.06 -10.90
C ILE A 59 -6.32 -1.06 -11.65
N TYR A 60 -5.86 0.19 -11.83
CA TYR A 60 -6.53 1.22 -12.61
C TYR A 60 -5.57 1.86 -13.61
N GLU A 61 -6.00 1.99 -14.87
CA GLU A 61 -5.13 2.44 -15.96
C GLU A 61 -4.59 3.87 -15.78
N ASP A 62 -5.39 4.75 -15.18
CA ASP A 62 -5.13 6.20 -15.12
C ASP A 62 -5.09 6.76 -13.68
N LEU A 63 -4.91 5.91 -12.67
CA LEU A 63 -4.79 6.35 -11.28
C LEU A 63 -3.33 6.40 -10.82
N TYR A 64 -2.97 7.56 -10.28
CA TYR A 64 -1.67 7.84 -9.68
C TYR A 64 -1.86 8.40 -8.29
N ILE A 65 -1.05 7.94 -7.34
CA ILE A 65 -1.06 8.38 -5.95
C ILE A 65 0.21 9.19 -5.69
N ASP A 66 0.04 10.41 -5.17
CA ASP A 66 1.13 11.31 -4.78
C ASP A 66 1.02 11.61 -3.28
N PHE A 67 2.10 11.40 -2.54
CA PHE A 67 2.18 11.59 -1.10
C PHE A 67 2.86 12.90 -0.67
N LYS A 68 3.27 13.76 -1.61
CA LYS A 68 4.01 15.01 -1.32
C LYS A 68 3.26 15.97 -0.42
N GLN A 69 1.92 15.93 -0.45
CA GLN A 69 1.04 16.83 0.32
C GLN A 69 0.39 16.12 1.51
N LEU A 70 0.88 14.93 1.91
CA LEU A 70 0.35 14.23 3.06
C LEU A 70 0.78 14.96 4.35
N GLU A 71 -0.16 15.69 4.94
CA GLU A 71 -0.04 16.26 6.29
C GLU A 71 -0.73 15.33 7.31
N LEU A 72 -0.06 15.01 8.42
CA LEU A 72 -0.52 14.06 9.43
C LEU A 72 -0.51 14.63 10.84
#